data_AF-A0AAR2KS91-F1
#
_entry.id   AF-A0AAR2KS91-F1
#
_cell.length_a   1.000
_cell.length_b   1.000
_cell.length_c   1.000
_cell.angle_alpha   90.00
_cell.angle_beta   90.00
_cell.angle_gamma   90.00
#
_symmetry.space_group_name_H-M   'P 1'
#
loop_
_entity.id
_entity.type
_entity.pdbx_description
1 polymer ?
#
loop_
_entity_poly.entity_id
_entity_poly.type
_entity_poly.pdbx_seq_one_letter_code
_entity_poly.pdbx_strand_id
1 'polypeptide(L)'
;MTVSLKKPPSEWIPHFVVTKWSVLTFIDMQVKELDKRASGQAFEVILSPSAPDAKGEFPLSTPKKKEVSLDEIQKKLEAAEERRKNHEAEVLKHLAEKREHEKEVLQKAMEENNNFSKMAEEKLNQKMEANKENRTKQMAAMNEKFKEKVSVICELSQFTSFIKLQGEKQTSELHLIKNLNILLQFNTKP
;
A
#
# COMPACT_ATOMS: atom_id res chain seq x y z
N MET A 1 -101.61 15.59 -84.67
CA MET A 1 -101.36 15.63 -86.13
C MET A 1 -100.00 16.26 -86.33
N THR A 2 -99.04 15.46 -86.83
CA THR A 2 -97.64 15.82 -87.02
C THR A 2 -97.45 16.64 -88.29
N VAL A 3 -96.92 17.86 -88.16
CA VAL A 3 -96.43 18.68 -89.27
C VAL A 3 -95.19 19.42 -88.78
N SER A 4 -94.05 19.20 -89.42
CA SER A 4 -92.98 20.19 -89.63
C SER A 4 -91.87 19.52 -90.43
N LEU A 5 -91.69 19.79 -91.72
CA LEU A 5 -91.30 21.01 -92.45
C LEU A 5 -89.85 20.87 -92.94
N LYS A 6 -89.68 21.21 -94.22
CA LYS A 6 -88.59 20.84 -95.11
C LYS A 6 -87.23 21.42 -94.73
N LYS A 7 -86.21 20.61 -95.06
CA LYS A 7 -84.77 20.89 -95.09
C LYS A 7 -84.42 22.02 -96.07
N PRO A 8 -83.59 23.01 -95.69
CA PRO A 8 -83.01 23.98 -96.61
C PRO A 8 -81.68 23.50 -97.25
N PRO A 9 -81.26 24.10 -98.37
CA PRO A 9 -80.32 23.51 -99.34
C PRO A 9 -78.85 23.69 -98.99
N SER A 10 -78.06 22.78 -99.57
CA SER A 10 -76.61 22.71 -99.62
C SER A 10 -76.00 23.91 -100.34
N GLU A 11 -75.15 24.67 -99.64
CA GLU A 11 -74.26 25.63 -100.29
C GLU A 11 -72.93 25.79 -99.51
N TRP A 12 -71.86 25.45 -100.23
CA TRP A 12 -70.46 25.93 -100.14
C TRP A 12 -69.59 25.55 -98.92
N ILE A 13 -68.76 24.51 -99.16
CA ILE A 13 -67.51 24.21 -98.45
C ILE A 13 -66.37 25.02 -99.10
N PRO A 14 -65.59 25.82 -98.35
CA PRO A 14 -64.24 26.18 -98.75
C PRO A 14 -63.22 25.27 -98.05
N HIS A 15 -62.26 24.83 -98.85
CA HIS A 15 -61.29 23.78 -98.55
C HIS A 15 -60.29 24.15 -97.44
N PHE A 16 -60.08 23.14 -96.59
CA PHE A 16 -58.91 22.85 -95.77
C PHE A 16 -57.58 23.50 -96.22
N VAL A 17 -56.98 24.31 -95.36
CA VAL A 17 -55.53 24.25 -95.07
C VAL A 17 -55.32 24.51 -93.58
N VAL A 18 -55.13 23.44 -92.81
CA VAL A 18 -54.57 23.47 -91.46
C VAL A 18 -53.05 23.50 -91.58
N THR A 19 -52.41 24.55 -91.06
CA THR A 19 -50.98 24.49 -90.72
C THR A 19 -50.73 25.08 -89.34
N LYS A 20 -50.90 24.17 -88.36
CA LYS A 20 -50.01 23.90 -87.22
C LYS A 20 -49.36 25.10 -86.51
N TRP A 21 -49.95 25.46 -85.38
CA TRP A 21 -49.27 26.22 -84.32
C TRP A 21 -48.28 25.34 -83.55
N SER A 22 -47.36 26.03 -82.87
CA SER A 22 -46.48 25.57 -81.79
C SER A 22 -45.06 25.19 -82.21
N VAL A 23 -44.21 26.21 -82.29
CA VAL A 23 -42.83 26.14 -81.80
C VAL A 23 -42.91 26.10 -80.27
N LEU A 24 -42.48 24.98 -79.66
CA LEU A 24 -41.99 24.97 -78.27
C LEU A 24 -40.96 23.85 -78.13
N THR A 25 -39.72 24.26 -77.89
CA THR A 25 -38.59 23.42 -77.50
C THR A 25 -38.93 22.64 -76.24
N PHE A 26 -38.86 21.30 -76.29
CA PHE A 26 -39.03 20.45 -75.11
C PHE A 26 -37.92 19.38 -75.09
N ILE A 27 -36.83 19.72 -74.40
CA ILE A 27 -36.01 18.88 -73.50
C ILE A 27 -35.82 17.40 -73.95
N ASP A 28 -34.58 17.03 -74.31
CA ASP A 28 -34.16 15.66 -74.57
C ASP A 28 -34.34 14.74 -73.33
N MET A 29 -35.54 14.14 -73.19
CA MET A 29 -35.83 13.13 -72.16
C MET A 29 -35.52 11.73 -72.70
N GLN A 30 -34.48 11.09 -72.15
CA GLN A 30 -34.06 9.74 -72.49
C GLN A 30 -34.41 8.78 -71.35
N VAL A 31 -35.11 7.69 -71.64
CA VAL A 31 -35.47 6.67 -70.64
C VAL A 31 -34.69 5.39 -70.94
N LYS A 32 -33.89 4.93 -69.98
CA LYS A 32 -33.13 3.69 -70.05
C LYS A 32 -33.76 2.66 -69.11
N GLU A 33 -34.40 1.64 -69.68
CA GLU A 33 -34.95 0.55 -68.87
C GLU A 33 -33.81 -0.22 -68.19
N LEU A 34 -33.96 -0.49 -66.89
CA LEU A 34 -32.94 -1.19 -66.09
C LEU A 34 -33.36 -2.64 -65.81
N ASP A 35 -34.53 -2.84 -65.21
CA ASP A 35 -35.01 -4.18 -64.86
C ASP A 35 -36.54 -4.24 -64.85
N LYS A 36 -37.08 -5.41 -65.20
CA LYS A 36 -38.51 -5.71 -65.08
C LYS A 36 -38.66 -7.01 -64.28
N ARG A 37 -39.29 -6.90 -63.12
CA ARG A 37 -39.62 -8.04 -62.25
C ARG A 37 -41.13 -8.15 -62.10
N ALA A 38 -41.62 -9.32 -61.69
CA ALA A 38 -43.02 -9.54 -61.38
C ALA A 38 -43.60 -8.52 -60.36
N SER A 39 -42.74 -7.94 -59.51
CA SER A 39 -43.12 -6.92 -58.52
C SER A 39 -43.09 -5.47 -59.04
N GLY A 40 -42.62 -5.22 -60.27
CA GLY A 40 -42.55 -3.87 -60.84
C GLY A 40 -41.44 -3.67 -61.88
N GLN A 41 -41.38 -2.46 -62.43
CA GLN A 41 -40.41 -2.08 -63.45
C GLN A 41 -39.56 -0.90 -62.97
N ALA A 42 -38.26 -0.97 -63.23
CA ALA A 42 -37.28 0.07 -62.93
C ALA A 42 -36.68 0.64 -64.23
N PHE A 43 -36.56 1.96 -64.29
CA PHE A 43 -35.93 2.68 -65.41
C PHE A 43 -35.27 3.97 -64.91
N GLU A 44 -34.23 4.38 -65.61
CA GLU A 44 -33.51 5.63 -65.40
C GLU A 44 -34.04 6.68 -66.40
N VAL A 45 -34.39 7.87 -65.93
CA VAL A 45 -34.81 8.99 -66.79
C VAL A 45 -33.72 10.05 -66.78
N ILE A 46 -33.12 10.28 -67.93
CA ILE A 46 -32.08 11.27 -68.17
C ILE A 46 -32.74 12.45 -68.89
N LEU A 47 -32.94 13.56 -68.19
CA LEU A 47 -33.55 14.78 -68.74
C LEU A 47 -32.53 15.68 -69.47
N SER A 48 -31.24 15.38 -69.32
CA SER A 48 -30.12 16.01 -70.01
C SER A 48 -28.93 15.04 -69.94
N PRO A 49 -28.30 14.65 -71.06
CA PRO A 49 -27.07 13.86 -70.99
C PRO A 49 -26.05 14.67 -70.20
N SER A 50 -25.65 14.17 -69.03
CA SER A 50 -24.61 14.79 -68.22
C SER A 50 -23.40 15.05 -69.10
N ALA A 51 -22.88 16.29 -69.11
CA ALA A 51 -21.67 16.63 -69.84
C ALA A 51 -20.58 15.59 -69.50
N PRO A 52 -19.80 15.09 -70.48
CA PRO A 52 -18.74 14.15 -70.17
C PRO A 52 -17.77 14.86 -69.22
N ASP A 53 -17.51 14.22 -68.08
CA ASP A 53 -16.74 14.74 -66.94
C ASP A 53 -17.47 15.67 -65.96
N ALA A 54 -18.52 15.15 -65.35
CA ALA A 54 -18.77 15.39 -63.93
C ALA A 54 -18.83 14.05 -63.18
N LYS A 55 -17.71 13.31 -63.17
CA LYS A 55 -17.42 12.46 -62.02
C LYS A 55 -17.28 13.42 -60.84
N GLY A 56 -18.39 13.65 -60.15
CA GLY A 56 -18.34 14.31 -58.87
C GLY A 56 -17.38 13.52 -57.99
N GLU A 57 -16.16 13.99 -57.84
CA GLU A 57 -15.34 13.74 -56.66
C GLU A 57 -16.05 14.40 -55.49
N PHE A 58 -17.16 13.80 -55.06
CA PHE A 58 -17.54 13.89 -53.69
C PHE A 58 -16.51 13.05 -52.94
N PRO A 59 -15.65 13.61 -52.07
CA PRO A 59 -14.84 12.79 -51.18
C PRO A 59 -15.77 12.27 -50.06
N LEU A 60 -16.76 11.46 -50.45
CA LEU A 60 -17.56 10.65 -49.55
C LEU A 60 -17.38 9.16 -49.86
N SER A 61 -16.16 8.77 -50.21
CA SER A 61 -15.66 7.54 -49.61
C SER A 61 -15.11 7.94 -48.24
N THR A 62 -15.82 7.60 -47.16
CA THR A 62 -15.08 7.23 -45.95
C THR A 62 -13.92 6.35 -46.41
N PRO A 63 -12.66 6.63 -46.04
CA PRO A 63 -11.54 5.82 -46.52
C PRO A 63 -11.95 4.37 -46.30
N LYS A 64 -11.92 3.53 -47.35
CA LYS A 64 -12.33 2.13 -47.27
C LYS A 64 -11.61 1.57 -46.06
N LYS A 65 -12.32 1.46 -44.92
CA LYS A 65 -11.73 0.96 -43.70
C LYS A 65 -11.39 -0.46 -44.10
N LYS A 66 -10.10 -0.79 -44.19
CA LYS A 66 -9.66 -2.17 -44.30
C LYS A 66 -10.50 -2.94 -43.29
N GLU A 67 -11.23 -3.94 -43.75
CA GLU A 67 -12.10 -4.72 -42.89
C GLU A 67 -11.25 -5.16 -41.69
N VAL A 68 -11.59 -4.64 -40.52
CA VAL A 68 -10.85 -4.94 -39.29
C VAL A 68 -10.99 -6.44 -39.10
N SER A 69 -9.87 -7.17 -39.16
CA SER A 69 -9.88 -8.63 -39.00
C SER A 69 -10.55 -9.00 -37.69
N LEU A 70 -11.17 -10.19 -37.62
CA LEU A 70 -11.77 -10.72 -36.40
C LEU A 70 -10.78 -10.66 -35.23
N ASP A 71 -9.50 -10.97 -35.48
CA ASP A 71 -8.42 -10.94 -34.49
C ASP A 71 -8.17 -9.52 -33.95
N GLU A 72 -8.24 -8.50 -34.81
CA GLU A 72 -8.04 -7.10 -34.42
C GLU A 72 -9.22 -6.57 -33.58
N ILE A 73 -10.45 -7.04 -33.86
CA ILE A 73 -11.64 -6.73 -33.06
C ILE A 73 -11.52 -7.38 -31.68
N GLN A 74 -11.17 -8.67 -31.64
CA GLN A 74 -10.96 -9.42 -30.39
C GLN A 74 -9.89 -8.78 -29.52
N LYS A 75 -8.74 -8.44 -30.11
CA LYS A 75 -7.64 -7.77 -29.39
C LYS A 75 -8.05 -6.43 -28.79
N LYS A 76 -8.92 -5.66 -29.47
CA LYS A 76 -9.43 -4.39 -28.92
C LYS A 76 -10.41 -4.60 -27.76
N LEU A 77 -11.26 -5.62 -27.85
CA LEU A 77 -12.17 -6.00 -26.77
C LEU A 77 -11.39 -6.50 -25.54
N GLU A 78 -10.42 -7.39 -25.76
CA GLU A 78 -9.55 -7.90 -24.70
C GLU A 78 -8.75 -6.77 -24.05
N ALA A 79 -8.18 -5.84 -24.81
CA ALA A 79 -7.49 -4.68 -24.25
C ALA A 79 -8.41 -3.77 -23.42
N ALA A 80 -9.70 -3.65 -23.77
CA ALA A 80 -10.67 -2.91 -22.97
C ALA A 80 -11.04 -3.67 -21.68
N GLU A 81 -11.15 -4.99 -21.76
CA GLU A 81 -11.40 -5.86 -20.62
C GLU A 81 -10.22 -5.88 -19.64
N GLU A 82 -8.99 -5.95 -20.13
CA GLU A 82 -7.80 -5.87 -19.29
C GLU A 82 -7.68 -4.51 -18.59
N ARG A 83 -8.03 -3.40 -19.26
CA ARG A 83 -8.11 -2.09 -18.58
C ARG A 83 -9.13 -2.08 -17.45
N ARG A 84 -10.29 -2.72 -17.65
CA ARG A 84 -11.33 -2.84 -16.64
C ARG A 84 -10.85 -3.68 -15.45
N LYS A 85 -10.27 -4.84 -15.70
CA LYS A 85 -9.71 -5.73 -14.66
C LYS A 85 -8.57 -5.07 -13.91
N ASN A 86 -7.67 -4.38 -14.59
CA ASN A 86 -6.55 -3.69 -13.95
C ASN A 86 -7.04 -2.60 -13.00
N HIS A 87 -8.04 -1.81 -13.42
CA HIS A 87 -8.63 -0.80 -12.54
C HIS A 87 -9.29 -1.43 -11.31
N GLU A 88 -10.04 -2.52 -11.49
CA GLU A 88 -10.63 -3.27 -10.37
C GLU A 88 -9.55 -3.82 -9.42
N ALA A 89 -8.49 -4.40 -9.96
CA ALA A 89 -7.38 -4.92 -9.17
C ALA A 89 -6.66 -3.81 -8.37
N GLU A 90 -6.47 -2.63 -8.96
CA GLU A 90 -5.87 -1.47 -8.28
C GLU A 90 -6.76 -0.96 -7.14
N VAL A 91 -8.08 -0.89 -7.35
CA VAL A 91 -9.04 -0.55 -6.30
C VAL A 91 -9.00 -1.57 -5.16
N LEU A 92 -9.00 -2.87 -5.48
CA LEU A 92 -8.91 -3.95 -4.49
C LEU A 92 -7.60 -3.90 -3.70
N LYS A 93 -6.48 -3.60 -4.38
CA LYS A 93 -5.17 -3.44 -3.74
C LYS A 93 -5.19 -2.29 -2.73
N HIS A 94 -5.70 -1.12 -3.10
CA HIS A 94 -5.81 0.01 -2.17
C HIS A 94 -6.76 -0.26 -0.99
N LEU A 95 -7.83 -1.02 -1.21
CA LEU A 95 -8.70 -1.46 -0.12
C LEU A 95 -7.98 -2.43 0.83
N ALA A 96 -7.20 -3.37 0.29
CA ALA A 96 -6.39 -4.28 1.09
C ALA A 96 -5.33 -3.53 1.92
N GLU A 97 -4.61 -2.60 1.31
CA GLU A 97 -3.62 -1.74 1.98
C GLU A 97 -4.25 -0.96 3.15
N LYS A 98 -5.45 -0.39 2.96
CA LYS A 98 -6.17 0.30 4.05
C LYS A 98 -6.53 -0.64 5.21
N ARG A 99 -7.00 -1.86 4.89
CA ARG A 99 -7.33 -2.87 5.90
C ARG A 99 -6.11 -3.38 6.65
N GLU A 100 -4.97 -3.48 5.97
CA GLU A 100 -3.70 -3.83 6.61
C GLU A 100 -3.26 -2.71 7.56
N HIS A 101 -3.29 -1.45 7.11
CA HIS A 101 -2.95 -0.31 7.94
C HIS A 101 -3.82 -0.19 9.21
N GLU A 102 -5.14 -0.42 9.10
CA GLU A 102 -6.03 -0.46 10.26
C GLU A 102 -5.59 -1.50 11.30
N LYS A 103 -5.18 -2.70 10.85
CA LYS A 103 -4.66 -3.75 11.74
C LYS A 103 -3.32 -3.35 12.37
N GLU A 104 -2.41 -2.78 11.58
CA GLU A 104 -1.11 -2.32 12.08
C GLU A 104 -1.26 -1.25 13.16
N VAL A 105 -2.18 -0.29 12.97
CA VAL A 105 -2.43 0.77 13.95
C VAL A 105 -2.95 0.19 15.26
N LEU A 106 -3.93 -0.73 15.19
CA LEU A 106 -4.45 -1.40 16.38
C LEU A 106 -3.39 -2.24 17.09
N GLN A 107 -2.61 -3.00 16.33
CA GLN A 107 -1.52 -3.81 16.85
C GLN A 107 -0.47 -2.94 17.55
N LYS A 108 -0.05 -1.84 16.91
CA LYS A 108 0.91 -0.90 17.47
C LYS A 108 0.42 -0.27 18.76
N ALA A 109 -0.85 0.12 18.83
CA ALA A 109 -1.43 0.66 20.07
C ALA A 109 -1.41 -0.38 21.21
N MET A 110 -1.72 -1.64 20.91
CA MET A 110 -1.62 -2.73 21.90
C MET A 110 -0.18 -3.00 22.33
N GLU A 111 0.76 -3.03 21.38
CA GLU A 111 2.18 -3.26 21.64
C GLU A 111 2.78 -2.15 22.50
N GLU A 112 2.47 -0.88 22.22
CA GLU A 112 2.94 0.25 23.02
C GLU A 112 2.41 0.19 24.45
N ASN A 113 1.13 -0.18 24.64
CA ASN A 113 0.54 -0.36 25.97
C ASN A 113 1.22 -1.50 26.75
N ASN A 114 1.51 -2.63 26.08
CA ASN A 114 2.24 -3.74 26.68
C ASN A 114 3.68 -3.36 27.01
N ASN A 115 4.34 -2.60 26.13
CA ASN A 115 5.71 -2.14 26.34
C ASN A 115 5.82 -1.18 27.53
N PHE A 116 4.83 -0.31 27.74
CA PHE A 116 4.79 0.57 28.92
C PHE A 116 4.82 -0.22 30.23
N SER A 117 3.99 -1.26 30.32
CA SER A 117 3.93 -2.14 31.49
C SER A 117 5.25 -2.87 31.71
N LYS A 118 5.83 -3.43 30.65
CA LYS A 118 7.12 -4.13 30.69
C LYS A 118 8.26 -3.21 31.15
N MET A 119 8.36 -2.00 30.58
CA MET A 119 9.39 -1.03 30.96
C MET A 119 9.23 -0.56 32.41
N ALA A 120 7.99 -0.37 32.88
CA ALA A 120 7.72 0.01 34.26
C ALA A 120 8.14 -1.11 35.24
N GLU A 121 7.82 -2.35 34.92
CA GLU A 121 8.20 -3.53 35.71
C GLU A 121 9.73 -3.70 35.76
N GLU A 122 10.40 -3.64 34.61
CA GLU A 122 11.86 -3.78 34.53
C GLU A 122 12.56 -2.68 35.35
N LYS A 123 12.11 -1.43 35.23
CA LYS A 123 12.65 -0.30 35.99
C LYS A 123 12.43 -0.46 37.50
N LEU A 124 11.28 -0.97 37.92
CA LEU A 124 11.01 -1.27 39.32
C LEU A 124 11.95 -2.38 39.83
N ASN A 125 12.09 -3.46 39.08
CA ASN A 125 12.93 -4.59 39.44
C ASN A 125 14.41 -4.19 39.58
N GLN A 126 14.92 -3.39 38.63
CA GLN A 126 16.27 -2.82 38.71
C GLN A 126 16.47 -1.97 39.97
N LYS A 127 15.50 -1.12 40.33
CA LYS A 127 15.57 -0.32 41.57
C LYS A 127 15.55 -1.18 42.82
N MET A 128 14.76 -2.24 42.84
CA MET A 128 14.67 -3.16 43.98
C MET A 128 15.98 -3.93 44.18
N GLU A 129 16.57 -4.48 43.12
CA GLU A 129 17.85 -5.17 43.20
C GLU A 129 18.98 -4.22 43.58
N ALA A 130 19.05 -3.02 42.99
CA ALA A 130 20.03 -2.02 43.40
C ALA A 130 19.89 -1.63 44.88
N ASN A 131 18.65 -1.47 45.38
CA ASN A 131 18.41 -1.19 46.79
C ASN A 131 18.90 -2.34 47.71
N LYS A 132 18.58 -3.58 47.34
CA LYS A 132 18.99 -4.79 48.06
C LYS A 132 20.50 -4.95 48.09
N GLU A 133 21.18 -4.75 46.95
CA GLU A 133 22.64 -4.75 46.88
C GLU A 133 23.24 -3.65 47.75
N ASN A 134 22.71 -2.43 47.70
CA ASN A 134 23.20 -1.31 48.50
C ASN A 134 23.06 -1.59 49.99
N ARG A 135 21.93 -2.14 50.43
CA ARG A 135 21.72 -2.57 51.82
C ARG A 135 22.74 -3.64 52.21
N THR A 136 22.98 -4.61 51.33
CA THR A 136 23.92 -5.70 51.58
C THR A 136 25.36 -5.18 51.68
N LYS A 137 25.77 -4.27 50.78
CA LYS A 137 27.09 -3.62 50.81
C LYS A 137 27.29 -2.82 52.09
N GLN A 138 26.28 -2.06 52.52
CA GLN A 138 26.35 -1.30 53.79
C GLN A 138 26.49 -2.23 55.00
N MET A 139 25.69 -3.30 55.06
CA MET A 139 25.77 -4.30 56.13
C MET A 139 27.12 -5.02 56.13
N ALA A 140 27.65 -5.39 54.97
CA ALA A 140 28.95 -6.04 54.83
C ALA A 140 30.08 -5.13 55.31
N ALA A 141 30.10 -3.86 54.87
CA ALA A 141 31.10 -2.88 55.29
C ALA A 141 31.05 -2.62 56.81
N MET A 142 29.85 -2.60 57.40
CA MET A 142 29.70 -2.48 58.85
C MET A 142 30.25 -3.72 59.57
N ASN A 143 29.92 -4.93 59.09
CA ASN A 143 30.38 -6.18 59.67
C ASN A 143 31.90 -6.34 59.58
N GLU A 144 32.51 -5.90 58.50
CA GLU A 144 33.96 -5.90 58.31
C GLU A 144 34.67 -5.01 59.35
N LYS A 145 34.17 -3.78 59.56
CA LYS A 145 34.67 -2.89 60.63
C LYS A 145 34.55 -3.49 62.02
N PHE A 146 33.48 -4.25 62.29
CA PHE A 146 33.33 -4.94 63.56
C PHE A 146 34.31 -6.12 63.70
N LYS A 147 34.52 -6.91 62.65
CA LYS A 147 35.50 -8.00 62.64
C LYS A 147 36.92 -7.49 62.89
N GLU A 148 37.31 -6.39 62.27
CA GLU A 148 38.62 -5.76 62.50
C GLU A 148 38.80 -5.35 63.98
N LYS A 149 37.79 -4.67 64.56
CA LYS A 149 37.81 -4.31 65.98
C LYS A 149 37.93 -5.53 66.89
N VAL A 150 37.21 -6.62 66.59
CA VAL A 150 37.29 -7.87 67.35
C VAL A 150 38.67 -8.52 67.21
N SER A 151 39.29 -8.49 66.03
CA SER A 151 40.66 -8.99 65.82
C SER A 151 41.65 -8.24 66.70
N VAL A 152 41.61 -6.90 66.67
CA VAL A 152 42.49 -6.05 67.48
C VAL A 152 42.31 -6.35 68.97
N ILE A 153 41.07 -6.48 69.45
CA ILE A 153 40.81 -6.82 70.86
C ILE A 153 41.37 -8.21 71.21
N CYS A 154 41.24 -9.19 70.32
CA CYS A 154 41.77 -10.53 70.51
C CYS A 154 43.31 -10.51 70.59
N GLU A 155 43.98 -9.80 69.69
CA GLU A 155 45.43 -9.63 69.66
C GLU A 155 45.93 -8.94 70.94
N LEU A 156 45.26 -7.87 71.38
CA LEU A 156 45.58 -7.20 72.64
C LEU A 156 45.40 -8.13 73.85
N SER A 157 44.38 -8.99 73.85
CA SER A 157 44.17 -9.99 74.90
C SER A 157 45.29 -11.04 74.92
N GLN A 158 45.79 -11.44 73.76
CA GLN A 158 46.92 -12.37 73.67
C GLN A 158 48.21 -11.71 74.16
N PHE A 159 48.47 -10.47 73.74
CA PHE A 159 49.65 -9.70 74.15
C PHE A 159 49.68 -9.45 75.67
N THR A 160 48.56 -9.04 76.25
CA THR A 160 48.44 -8.82 77.71
C THR A 160 48.70 -10.10 78.50
N SER A 161 48.18 -11.24 78.02
CA SER A 161 48.45 -12.56 78.62
C SER A 161 49.92 -12.94 78.52
N PHE A 162 50.57 -12.68 77.39
CA PHE A 162 52.00 -12.93 77.18
C PHE A 162 52.88 -12.10 78.14
N ILE A 163 52.62 -10.79 78.26
CA ILE A 163 53.37 -9.92 79.18
C ILE A 163 53.23 -10.37 80.63
N LYS A 164 52.03 -10.80 81.04
CA LYS A 164 51.80 -11.34 82.38
C LYS A 164 52.67 -12.56 82.66
N LEU A 165 52.74 -13.51 81.72
CA LEU A 165 53.58 -14.71 81.84
C LEU A 165 55.07 -14.37 81.92
N GLN A 166 55.56 -13.38 81.14
CA GLN A 166 56.95 -12.94 81.23
C GLN A 166 57.27 -12.30 82.59
N GLY A 167 56.34 -11.53 83.14
CA GLY A 167 56.46 -10.95 84.49
C GLY A 167 56.55 -12.04 85.57
N GLU A 168 55.65 -13.02 85.53
CA GLU A 168 55.65 -14.17 86.47
C GLU A 168 56.96 -14.96 86.38
N LYS A 169 57.48 -15.18 85.17
CA LYS A 169 58.78 -15.84 84.96
C LYS A 169 59.94 -15.05 85.58
N GLN A 170 60.03 -13.75 85.32
CA GLN A 170 61.07 -12.90 85.90
C GLN A 170 61.01 -12.86 87.43
N THR A 171 59.81 -12.77 88.01
CA THR A 171 59.66 -12.82 89.48
C THR A 171 60.10 -14.15 90.07
N SER A 172 59.84 -15.25 89.35
CA SER A 172 60.29 -16.60 89.76
C SER A 172 61.82 -16.73 89.68
N GLU A 173 62.44 -16.24 88.61
CA GLU A 173 63.90 -16.19 88.46
C GLU A 173 64.56 -15.34 89.56
N LEU A 174 64.01 -14.18 89.87
CA LEU A 174 64.50 -13.33 90.97
C LEU A 174 64.38 -14.04 92.33
N HIS A 175 63.29 -14.76 92.60
CA HIS A 175 63.15 -15.56 93.81
C HIS A 175 64.20 -16.68 93.90
N LEU A 176 64.46 -17.38 92.79
CA LEU A 176 65.51 -18.41 92.71
C LEU A 176 66.89 -17.83 93.02
N ILE A 177 67.25 -16.68 92.42
CA ILE A 177 68.53 -16.01 92.66
C ILE A 177 68.67 -15.59 94.13
N LYS A 178 67.62 -15.03 94.74
CA LYS A 178 67.62 -14.66 96.17
C LYS A 178 67.85 -15.88 97.06
N ASN A 179 67.15 -16.99 96.81
CA ASN A 179 67.29 -18.22 97.59
C ASN A 179 68.70 -18.83 97.45
N LEU A 180 69.27 -18.84 96.24
CA LEU A 180 70.65 -19.28 96.02
C LEU A 180 71.66 -18.42 96.78
N ASN A 181 71.48 -17.10 96.76
CA ASN A 181 72.38 -16.18 97.45
C ASN A 181 72.30 -16.38 98.98
N ILE A 182 71.09 -16.59 99.52
CA ILE A 182 70.91 -16.96 100.93
C ILE A 182 71.67 -18.26 101.27
N LEU A 183 71.53 -19.33 100.46
CA LEU A 183 72.24 -20.60 100.69
C LEU A 183 73.77 -20.46 100.61
N LEU A 184 74.28 -19.62 99.72
CA LEU A 184 75.73 -19.32 99.62
C LEU A 184 76.25 -18.59 100.86
N GLN A 185 75.47 -17.67 101.44
CA GLN A 185 75.81 -16.99 102.70
C GLN A 185 75.85 -17.94 103.90
N PHE A 186 75.10 -19.05 103.87
CA PHE A 186 75.15 -20.08 104.92
C PHE A 186 76.38 -21.00 104.82
N ASN A 187 76.89 -21.28 103.61
CA ASN A 187 78.05 -22.17 103.38
C ASN A 187 79.43 -21.48 103.44
N THR A 188 79.47 -20.16 103.61
CA THR A 188 80.71 -19.36 103.63
C THR A 188 81.08 -18.82 105.01
N LYS A 189 80.34 -19.23 106.06
CA LYS A 189 80.75 -18.99 107.44
C LYS A 189 81.75 -20.07 107.87
N PRO A 190 82.93 -19.68 108.40
CA PRO A 190 83.98 -20.60 108.85
C PRO A 190 83.54 -21.46 110.04
#